data_AF-A0A914R379-F1
#
_entry.id   AF-A0A914R379-F1
#
_cell.length_a   1.000
_cell.length_b   1.000
_cell.length_c   1.000
_cell.angle_alpha   90.00
_cell.angle_beta   90.00
_cell.angle_gamma   90.00
#
_symmetry.space_group_name_H-M   'P 1'
#
loop_
_entity.id
_entity.type
_entity.pdbx_description
1 polymer ?
#
loop_
_entity_poly.entity_id
_entity_poly.type
_entity_poly.pdbx_seq_one_letter_code
_entity_poly.pdbx_strand_id
1 'polypeptide(L)'
;MTLATVLPEVGGKQKLCDSDFTIEWLLDSLIKNDEKFAKGHGHRKISNVSARDISGGKGMFSIVLKCEISFQDSKDEKDIYTTIVKIPGTDAWEMASGGKKKIDDMIFAGKNLIDGIVGMHKTECDFYEIIGQHVSEIIPRVFQAQEWKIGKHQGCLHMEDLSKTGKNLDFYHSLSHGQLKNIVKI
;
A
#
# COMPACT_ATOMS: atom_id res chain seq x y z
N MET A 1 16.96 4.16 17.66
CA MET A 1 16.42 5.52 17.45
C MET A 1 14.96 5.49 17.85
N THR A 2 14.53 6.33 18.79
CA THR A 2 13.17 6.31 19.36
C THR A 2 12.26 7.21 18.52
N LEU A 3 11.05 6.75 18.16
CA LEU A 3 10.04 7.46 17.34
C LEU A 3 9.66 8.87 17.82
N ALA A 4 10.00 9.21 19.07
CA ALA A 4 9.54 10.43 19.75
C ALA A 4 10.01 11.74 19.11
N THR A 5 11.09 11.74 18.31
CA THR A 5 11.61 12.96 17.65
C THR A 5 10.99 13.24 16.27
N VAL A 6 10.07 12.38 15.79
CA VAL A 6 9.66 12.35 14.38
C VAL A 6 8.18 12.69 14.15
N LEU A 7 7.34 12.71 15.18
CA LEU A 7 5.90 12.95 15.04
C LEU A 7 5.50 14.36 15.49
N PRO A 8 4.52 15.02 14.83
CA PRO A 8 3.88 16.21 15.37
C PRO A 8 3.19 15.88 16.70
N GLU A 9 3.32 16.76 17.69
CA GLU A 9 2.66 16.65 18.99
C GLU A 9 1.14 16.78 18.82
N VAL A 10 0.44 15.68 18.53
CA VAL A 10 -1.02 15.62 18.55
C VAL A 10 -1.43 14.38 19.32
N GLY A 11 -2.15 14.58 20.43
CA GLY A 11 -2.61 13.49 21.29
C GLY A 11 -3.60 12.58 20.58
N GLY A 12 -3.18 11.33 20.34
CA GLY A 12 -3.97 10.27 19.71
C GLY A 12 -3.26 9.70 18.47
N LYS A 13 -3.25 8.37 18.30
CA LYS A 13 -2.67 7.74 17.10
C LYS A 13 -3.49 8.15 15.89
N GLN A 14 -2.90 8.91 14.98
CA GLN A 14 -3.60 9.41 13.80
C GLN A 14 -3.70 8.31 12.74
N LYS A 15 -4.91 8.02 12.27
CA LYS A 15 -5.18 7.00 11.26
C LYS A 15 -4.80 7.46 9.85
N LEU A 16 -4.49 6.50 8.98
CA LEU A 16 -4.35 6.71 7.54
C LEU A 16 -5.73 6.64 6.89
N CYS A 17 -6.34 7.80 6.60
CA CYS A 17 -7.72 7.89 6.15
C CYS A 17 -8.67 7.12 7.10
N ASP A 18 -9.62 6.37 6.54
CA ASP A 18 -10.61 5.58 7.30
C ASP A 18 -10.09 4.17 7.69
N SER A 19 -8.79 3.89 7.50
CA SER A 19 -8.23 2.57 7.83
C SER A 19 -7.90 2.39 9.32
N ASP A 20 -7.56 1.16 9.70
CA ASP A 20 -7.03 0.84 11.03
C ASP A 20 -5.51 1.03 11.14
N PHE A 21 -4.84 1.37 10.03
CA PHE A 21 -3.43 1.69 10.01
C PHE A 21 -3.20 3.14 10.41
N THR A 22 -2.06 3.40 11.03
CA THR A 22 -1.73 4.70 11.65
C THR A 22 -0.49 5.31 11.02
N ILE A 23 -0.32 6.62 11.18
CA ILE A 23 0.90 7.33 10.77
C ILE A 23 2.12 6.74 11.48
N GLU A 24 1.99 6.36 12.75
CA GLU A 24 3.06 5.71 13.50
C GLU A 24 3.46 4.39 12.86
N TRP A 25 2.49 3.56 12.48
CA TRP A 25 2.74 2.29 11.78
C TRP A 25 3.45 2.52 10.44
N LEU A 26 3.01 3.52 9.67
CA LEU A 26 3.62 3.91 8.38
C LEU A 26 5.10 4.28 8.56
N LEU A 27 5.38 5.19 9.50
CA LEU A 27 6.74 5.68 9.73
C LEU A 27 7.63 4.61 10.33
N ASP A 28 7.11 3.80 11.25
CA ASP A 28 7.83 2.66 11.81
C ASP A 28 8.28 1.69 10.72
N SER A 29 7.38 1.41 9.78
CA SER A 29 7.65 0.54 8.65
C SER A 29 8.82 1.06 7.80
N LEU A 30 8.87 2.37 7.51
CA LEU A 30 9.97 2.97 6.74
C LEU A 30 11.28 3.03 7.51
N ILE A 31 11.23 3.45 8.77
CA ILE A 31 12.44 3.57 9.61
C ILE A 31 13.12 2.22 9.75
N LYS A 32 12.35 1.13 9.87
CA LYS A 32 12.87 -0.22 10.04
C LYS A 32 13.32 -0.86 8.72
N ASN A 33 12.62 -0.59 7.62
CA ASN A 33 12.76 -1.39 6.39
C ASN A 33 13.15 -0.63 5.12
N ASP A 34 13.24 0.71 5.14
CA ASP A 34 13.76 1.49 4.02
C ASP A 34 15.01 2.27 4.41
N GLU A 35 16.18 1.74 4.03
CA GLU A 35 17.46 2.40 4.28
C GLU A 35 17.54 3.80 3.68
N LYS A 36 16.88 4.03 2.53
CA LYS A 36 16.88 5.34 1.87
C LYS A 36 16.13 6.36 2.70
N PHE A 37 14.96 6.00 3.23
CA PHE A 37 14.24 6.82 4.18
C PHE A 37 15.04 7.02 5.47
N ALA A 38 15.54 5.94 6.09
CA ALA A 38 16.27 6.02 7.35
C ALA A 38 17.54 6.91 7.25
N LYS A 39 18.34 6.76 6.19
CA LYS A 39 19.57 7.55 5.99
C LYS A 39 19.27 8.97 5.51
N GLY A 40 18.39 9.12 4.52
CA GLY A 40 18.10 10.42 3.91
C GLY A 40 17.17 11.32 4.73
N HIS A 41 16.33 10.72 5.56
CA HIS A 41 15.18 11.42 6.18
C HIS A 41 14.96 11.07 7.65
N GLY A 42 15.54 9.99 8.18
CA GLY A 42 15.29 9.53 9.55
C GLY A 42 15.69 10.49 10.67
N HIS A 43 16.50 11.51 10.35
CA HIS A 43 16.90 12.58 11.28
C HIS A 43 16.16 13.91 11.01
N ARG A 44 15.37 13.98 9.95
CA ARG A 44 14.63 15.18 9.55
C ARG A 44 13.32 15.25 10.34
N LYS A 45 12.94 16.46 10.73
CA LYS A 45 11.68 16.67 11.43
C LYS A 45 10.53 16.67 10.42
N ILE A 46 9.56 15.78 10.60
CA ILE A 46 8.37 15.73 9.77
C ILE A 46 7.49 16.95 10.08
N SER A 47 7.03 17.63 9.04
CA SER A 47 6.08 18.73 9.15
C SER A 47 4.64 18.26 8.99
N ASN A 48 4.41 17.28 8.10
CA ASN A 48 3.09 16.75 7.81
C ASN A 48 3.18 15.32 7.25
N VAL A 49 2.17 14.51 7.53
CA VAL A 49 1.92 13.24 6.83
C VAL A 49 0.46 13.26 6.39
N SER A 50 0.24 13.06 5.10
CA SER A 50 -1.10 12.93 4.53
C SER A 50 -1.27 11.57 3.88
N ALA A 51 -2.51 11.10 3.85
CA ALA A 51 -2.92 9.93 3.08
C ALA A 51 -4.17 10.29 2.27
N ARG A 52 -4.27 9.76 1.05
CA ARG A 52 -5.48 9.88 0.23
C ARG A 52 -5.74 8.58 -0.52
N ASP A 53 -7.01 8.19 -0.61
CA ASP A 53 -7.41 7.07 -1.46
C ASP A 53 -7.22 7.41 -2.94
N ILE A 54 -6.47 6.56 -3.63
CA ILE A 54 -6.21 6.63 -5.08
C ILE A 54 -6.75 5.41 -5.81
N SER A 55 -7.46 4.51 -5.12
CA SER A 55 -8.02 3.29 -5.72
C SER A 55 -9.00 3.61 -6.83
N GLY A 56 -9.86 4.63 -6.65
CA GLY A 56 -10.91 5.01 -7.61
C GLY A 56 -11.80 3.84 -8.01
N GLY A 57 -12.00 2.85 -7.11
CA GLY A 57 -12.72 1.60 -7.39
C GLY A 57 -11.95 0.56 -8.23
N LYS A 58 -10.69 0.83 -8.60
CA LYS A 58 -9.86 -0.02 -9.46
C LYS A 58 -8.84 -0.87 -8.70
N GLY A 59 -8.87 -0.83 -7.36
CA GLY A 59 -7.90 -1.52 -6.51
C GLY A 59 -8.12 -3.03 -6.32
N MET A 60 -9.06 -3.66 -7.05
CA MET A 60 -9.40 -5.09 -6.97
C MET A 60 -9.48 -5.61 -5.52
N PHE A 61 -10.64 -5.42 -4.87
CA PHE A 61 -10.84 -5.78 -3.46
C PHE A 61 -9.81 -5.17 -2.51
N SER A 62 -9.26 -3.99 -2.85
CA SER A 62 -8.38 -3.25 -1.98
C SER A 62 -8.63 -1.75 -2.09
N ILE A 63 -8.48 -1.05 -0.98
CA ILE A 63 -8.23 0.39 -0.96
C ILE A 63 -6.73 0.60 -1.16
N VAL A 64 -6.36 1.61 -1.94
CA VAL A 64 -4.97 1.96 -2.21
C VAL A 64 -4.76 3.40 -1.78
N LEU A 65 -4.05 3.60 -0.68
CA LEU A 65 -3.76 4.92 -0.15
C LEU A 65 -2.40 5.39 -0.68
N LYS A 66 -2.36 6.59 -1.22
CA LYS A 66 -1.10 7.30 -1.44
C LYS A 66 -0.78 8.09 -0.18
N CYS A 67 0.39 7.82 0.39
CA CYS A 67 0.92 8.51 1.56
C CYS A 67 2.02 9.48 1.14
N GLU A 68 1.99 10.69 1.69
CA GLU A 68 2.93 11.77 1.38
C GLU A 68 3.49 12.32 2.70
N ILE A 69 4.82 12.28 2.85
CA ILE A 69 5.54 12.70 4.05
C ILE A 69 6.35 13.94 3.71
N SER A 70 6.05 15.04 4.39
CA SER A 70 6.72 16.33 4.23
C SER A 70 7.62 16.62 5.44
N PHE A 71 8.73 17.30 5.21
CA PHE A 71 9.73 17.63 6.23
C PHE A 71 9.81 19.15 6.46
N GLN A 72 10.13 19.58 7.69
CA GLN A 72 10.15 21.01 8.07
C GLN A 72 11.23 21.82 7.34
N ASP A 73 12.34 21.19 6.98
CA ASP A 73 13.47 21.78 6.29
C ASP A 73 13.32 21.75 4.75
N SER A 74 12.25 21.13 4.25
CA SER A 74 11.95 21.12 2.81
C SER A 74 11.47 22.49 2.34
N LYS A 75 12.05 22.96 1.23
CA LYS A 75 11.65 24.19 0.52
C LYS A 75 10.96 23.93 -0.82
N ASP A 76 10.88 22.67 -1.26
CA ASP A 76 10.38 22.27 -2.57
C ASP A 76 9.49 21.02 -2.43
N GLU A 77 8.35 21.01 -3.13
CA GLU A 77 7.45 19.86 -3.22
C GLU A 77 8.14 18.59 -3.76
N LYS A 78 9.26 18.73 -4.47
CA LYS A 78 10.08 17.59 -4.93
C LYS A 78 10.71 16.76 -3.81
N ASP A 79 10.76 17.31 -2.60
CA ASP A 79 11.35 16.69 -1.42
C ASP A 79 10.27 16.05 -0.50
N ILE A 80 9.09 15.79 -1.05
CA ILE A 80 8.05 14.96 -0.45
C ILE A 80 8.40 13.49 -0.68
N TYR A 81 8.48 12.72 0.40
CA TYR A 81 8.66 11.27 0.32
C TYR A 81 7.29 10.60 0.15
N THR A 82 7.11 9.82 -0.93
CA THR A 82 5.82 9.20 -1.25
C THR A 82 5.87 7.68 -1.17
N THR A 83 4.81 7.09 -0.63
CA THR A 83 4.64 5.62 -0.51
C THR A 83 3.19 5.23 -0.76
N ILE A 84 2.95 3.93 -0.93
CA ILE A 84 1.63 3.35 -1.13
C ILE A 84 1.31 2.39 0.00
N VAL A 85 0.10 2.48 0.54
CA VAL A 85 -0.47 1.54 1.50
C VAL A 85 -1.68 0.88 0.83
N LYS A 86 -1.54 -0.40 0.48
CA LYS A 86 -2.61 -1.21 -0.11
C LYS A 86 -3.25 -2.06 0.97
N ILE A 87 -4.55 -1.94 1.14
CA ILE A 87 -5.31 -2.60 2.20
C ILE A 87 -6.39 -3.48 1.56
N PRO A 88 -6.33 -4.81 1.68
CA PRO A 88 -7.39 -5.69 1.21
C PRO A 88 -8.69 -5.42 1.98
N GLY A 89 -9.80 -5.48 1.27
CA GLY A 89 -11.12 -5.15 1.81
C GLY A 89 -12.24 -5.52 0.84
N THR A 90 -13.47 -5.27 1.25
CA THR A 90 -14.67 -5.61 0.49
C THR A 90 -15.35 -4.40 -0.13
N ASP A 91 -14.82 -3.20 0.11
CA ASP A 91 -15.44 -1.91 -0.24
C ASP A 91 -15.77 -1.81 -1.73
N ALA A 92 -14.84 -2.20 -2.61
CA ALA A 92 -15.05 -2.20 -4.05
C ALA A 92 -16.25 -3.08 -4.48
N TRP A 93 -16.52 -4.15 -3.74
CA TRP A 93 -17.64 -5.04 -4.01
C TRP A 93 -18.95 -4.56 -3.36
N GLU A 94 -18.90 -3.98 -2.17
CA GLU A 94 -20.07 -3.33 -1.55
C GLU A 94 -20.62 -2.23 -2.45
N MET A 95 -19.71 -1.43 -3.03
CA MET A 95 -20.05 -0.41 -4.04
C MET A 95 -20.64 -1.04 -5.31
N ALA A 96 -20.04 -2.11 -5.85
CA ALA A 96 -20.51 -2.77 -7.08
C ALA A 96 -21.85 -3.51 -6.90
N SER A 97 -22.12 -4.05 -5.71
CA SER A 97 -23.35 -4.78 -5.39
C SER A 97 -24.50 -3.88 -4.90
N GLY A 98 -24.23 -2.58 -4.71
CA GLY A 98 -25.19 -1.61 -4.17
C GLY A 98 -25.67 -1.96 -2.77
N GLY A 99 -24.84 -2.65 -1.97
CA GLY A 99 -25.16 -3.07 -0.60
C GLY A 99 -26.28 -4.10 -0.45
N LYS A 100 -26.79 -4.70 -1.55
CA LYS A 100 -27.99 -5.57 -1.52
C LYS A 100 -27.74 -7.01 -1.09
N LYS A 101 -26.49 -7.44 -1.04
CA LYS A 101 -26.10 -8.79 -0.64
C LYS A 101 -25.09 -8.69 0.50
N LYS A 102 -25.27 -9.52 1.54
CA LYS A 102 -24.25 -9.65 2.58
C LYS A 102 -23.02 -10.32 1.97
N ILE A 103 -21.84 -9.81 2.30
CA ILE A 103 -20.56 -10.39 1.86
C ILE A 103 -20.43 -11.86 2.25
N ASP A 104 -20.98 -12.23 3.41
CA ASP A 104 -20.92 -13.60 3.95
C ASP A 104 -21.67 -14.63 3.08
N ASP A 105 -22.63 -14.18 2.28
CA ASP A 105 -23.44 -15.03 1.40
C ASP A 105 -22.83 -15.16 -0.01
N MET A 106 -21.67 -14.54 -0.26
CA MET A 106 -21.08 -14.44 -1.58
C MET A 106 -19.97 -15.45 -1.78
N ILE A 107 -19.98 -16.10 -2.94
CA ILE A 107 -18.98 -17.08 -3.34
C ILE A 107 -18.11 -16.49 -4.46
N PHE A 108 -16.79 -16.52 -4.28
CA PHE A 108 -15.79 -16.20 -5.29
C PHE A 108 -14.81 -17.37 -5.41
N ALA A 109 -14.61 -17.88 -6.62
CA ALA A 109 -13.75 -19.05 -6.89
C ALA A 109 -14.03 -20.26 -5.98
N GLY A 110 -15.30 -20.52 -5.66
CA GLY A 110 -15.73 -21.67 -4.85
C GLY A 110 -15.53 -21.52 -3.34
N LYS A 111 -15.14 -20.33 -2.84
CA LYS A 111 -15.02 -20.00 -1.42
C LYS A 111 -15.91 -18.81 -1.06
N ASN A 112 -16.19 -18.60 0.22
CA ASN A 112 -16.71 -17.31 0.68
C ASN A 112 -15.77 -16.18 0.18
N LEU A 113 -16.35 -15.07 -0.26
CA LEU A 113 -15.62 -13.92 -0.81
C LEU A 113 -14.49 -13.43 0.11
N ILE A 114 -14.74 -13.31 1.42
CA ILE A 114 -13.72 -12.88 2.40
C ILE A 114 -12.55 -13.85 2.41
N ASP A 115 -12.82 -15.15 2.52
CA ASP A 115 -11.76 -16.18 2.50
C ASP A 115 -10.97 -16.17 1.19
N GLY A 116 -11.64 -15.87 0.08
CA GLY A 116 -11.02 -15.65 -1.22
C GLY A 116 -10.06 -14.46 -1.22
N ILE A 117 -10.51 -13.30 -0.73
CA ILE A 117 -9.69 -12.08 -0.63
C ILE A 117 -8.51 -12.27 0.31
N VAL A 118 -8.73 -12.89 1.48
CA VAL A 118 -7.67 -13.23 2.44
C VAL A 118 -6.65 -14.16 1.80
N GLY A 119 -7.08 -15.17 1.05
CA GLY A 119 -6.18 -16.08 0.33
C GLY A 119 -5.37 -15.39 -0.77
N MET A 120 -5.99 -14.48 -1.54
CA MET A 120 -5.30 -13.68 -2.57
C MET A 120 -4.26 -12.75 -1.93
N HIS A 121 -4.63 -12.03 -0.87
CA HIS A 121 -3.72 -11.15 -0.14
C HIS A 121 -2.56 -11.92 0.50
N LYS A 122 -2.82 -13.09 1.07
CA LYS A 122 -1.76 -13.97 1.56
C LYS A 122 -0.79 -14.36 0.45
N THR A 123 -1.32 -14.77 -0.71
CA THR A 123 -0.49 -15.14 -1.86
C THR A 123 0.38 -13.96 -2.33
N GLU A 124 -0.17 -12.74 -2.30
CA GLU A 124 0.58 -11.53 -2.60
C GLU A 124 1.69 -11.24 -1.57
N CYS A 125 1.40 -11.40 -0.27
CA CYS A 125 2.40 -11.29 0.80
C CYS A 125 3.53 -12.31 0.59
N ASP A 126 3.18 -13.60 0.40
CA ASP A 126 4.12 -14.69 0.18
C ASP A 126 4.99 -14.42 -1.07
N PHE A 127 4.41 -13.86 -2.14
CA PHE A 127 5.17 -13.46 -3.33
C PHE A 127 6.26 -12.43 -2.99
N TYR A 128 5.92 -11.36 -2.28
CA TYR A 128 6.91 -10.34 -1.94
C TYR A 128 7.95 -10.83 -0.93
N GLU A 129 7.55 -11.67 0.02
CA GLU A 129 8.46 -12.22 1.02
C GLU A 129 9.43 -13.25 0.44
N ILE A 130 8.97 -14.13 -0.45
CA ILE A 130 9.77 -15.25 -0.98
C ILE A 130 10.46 -14.86 -2.29
N ILE A 131 9.73 -14.32 -3.25
CA ILE A 131 10.24 -14.05 -4.60
C ILE A 131 10.76 -12.62 -4.69
N GLY A 132 10.07 -11.67 -4.05
CA GLY A 132 10.35 -10.25 -4.22
C GLY A 132 11.78 -9.84 -3.83
N GLN A 133 12.37 -10.54 -2.86
CA GLN A 133 13.77 -10.34 -2.46
C GLN A 133 14.77 -10.68 -3.58
N HIS A 134 14.39 -11.54 -4.53
CA HIS A 134 15.25 -11.97 -5.64
C HIS A 134 15.05 -11.15 -6.92
N VAL A 135 13.97 -10.36 -7.01
CA VAL A 135 13.60 -9.60 -8.22
C VAL A 135 13.30 -8.12 -7.91
N SER A 136 13.85 -7.60 -6.81
CA SER A 136 13.55 -6.26 -6.28
C SER A 136 13.87 -5.11 -7.23
N GLU A 137 14.65 -5.34 -8.29
CA GLU A 137 14.95 -4.33 -9.31
C GLU A 137 13.80 -4.11 -10.32
N ILE A 138 12.87 -5.06 -10.44
CA ILE A 138 11.80 -5.06 -11.45
C ILE A 138 10.39 -5.04 -10.86
N ILE A 139 10.26 -5.09 -9.53
CA ILE A 139 8.98 -4.98 -8.83
C ILE A 139 9.04 -3.83 -7.81
N PRO A 140 7.88 -3.30 -7.35
CA PRO A 140 7.90 -2.32 -6.26
C PRO A 140 8.55 -2.91 -5.02
N ARG A 141 9.39 -2.14 -4.34
CA ARG A 141 9.87 -2.51 -3.01
C ARG A 141 8.70 -2.54 -2.03
N VAL A 142 8.66 -3.56 -1.19
CA VAL A 142 7.69 -3.67 -0.08
C VAL A 142 8.44 -3.45 1.22
N PHE A 143 8.07 -2.38 1.92
CA PHE A 143 8.64 -2.02 3.22
C PHE A 143 8.06 -2.90 4.33
N GLN A 144 6.80 -3.30 4.21
CA GLN A 144 6.17 -4.22 5.15
C GLN A 144 4.98 -4.92 4.52
N ALA A 145 4.91 -6.24 4.73
CA ALA A 145 3.74 -7.06 4.46
C ALA A 145 3.10 -7.49 5.78
N GLN A 146 1.78 -7.37 5.86
CA GLN A 146 0.98 -7.86 6.98
C GLN A 146 -0.13 -8.74 6.43
N GLU A 147 -0.10 -10.03 6.74
CA GLU A 147 -1.18 -10.95 6.39
C GLU A 147 -2.50 -10.49 7.00
N TRP A 148 -3.62 -10.79 6.34
CA TRP A 148 -4.94 -10.62 6.95
C TRP A 148 -5.28 -11.83 7.80
N LYS A 149 -5.49 -11.62 9.11
CA LYS A 149 -6.00 -12.65 10.03
C LYS A 149 -7.40 -12.27 10.51
N ILE A 150 -8.42 -12.93 9.98
CA ILE A 150 -9.83 -12.72 10.31
C ILE A 150 -10.03 -12.75 11.83
N GLY A 151 -10.75 -11.76 12.37
CA GLY A 151 -11.02 -11.59 13.79
C GLY A 151 -9.83 -11.13 14.63
N LYS A 152 -8.66 -10.88 14.03
CA LYS A 152 -7.46 -10.40 14.72
C LYS A 152 -6.98 -9.04 14.19
N HIS A 153 -6.61 -8.98 12.92
CA HIS A 153 -6.14 -7.75 12.28
C HIS A 153 -6.32 -7.80 10.76
N GLN A 154 -6.54 -6.63 10.16
CA GLN A 154 -6.61 -6.47 8.71
C GLN A 154 -5.23 -6.73 8.06
N GLY A 155 -5.23 -7.15 6.80
CA GLY A 155 -4.01 -7.23 6.01
C GLY A 155 -3.57 -5.86 5.48
N CYS A 156 -2.31 -5.74 5.05
CA CYS A 156 -1.81 -4.57 4.34
C CYS A 156 -0.48 -4.86 3.64
N LEU A 157 -0.20 -4.13 2.57
CA LEU A 157 1.13 -3.95 1.99
C LEU A 157 1.52 -2.47 2.05
N HIS A 158 2.66 -2.16 2.66
CA HIS A 158 3.30 -0.87 2.56
C HIS A 158 4.45 -0.95 1.56
N MET A 159 4.37 -0.17 0.49
CA MET A 159 5.22 -0.34 -0.67
C MET A 159 5.62 0.98 -1.32
N GLU A 160 6.61 0.90 -2.19
CA GLU A 160 7.14 2.02 -2.96
C GLU A 160 6.09 2.61 -3.90
N ASP A 161 6.05 3.94 -3.97
CA ASP A 161 5.23 4.67 -4.93
C ASP A 161 5.88 4.69 -6.32
N LEU A 162 5.34 3.88 -7.23
CA LEU A 162 5.75 3.84 -8.63
C LEU A 162 4.93 4.79 -9.52
N SER A 163 4.11 5.71 -9.01
CA SER A 163 3.24 6.53 -9.87
C SER A 163 3.99 7.37 -10.92
N LYS A 164 5.29 7.64 -10.69
CA LYS A 164 6.15 8.42 -11.60
C LYS A 164 6.84 7.58 -12.67
N THR A 165 6.97 6.27 -12.46
CA THR A 165 7.81 5.37 -13.28
C THR A 165 7.09 4.11 -13.75
N GLY A 166 6.19 3.59 -12.92
CA GLY A 166 5.39 2.41 -13.18
C GLY A 166 4.28 2.65 -14.19
N LYS A 167 3.95 1.60 -14.93
CA LYS A 167 2.77 1.52 -15.79
C LYS A 167 1.97 0.29 -15.38
N ASN A 168 0.67 0.47 -15.15
CA ASN A 168 -0.22 -0.65 -14.87
C ASN A 168 -0.71 -1.26 -16.20
N LEU A 169 -0.77 -2.58 -16.25
CA LEU A 169 -1.34 -3.34 -17.36
C LEU A 169 -2.61 -4.04 -16.85
N ASP A 170 -3.73 -3.77 -17.50
CA ASP A 170 -4.97 -4.49 -17.23
C ASP A 170 -4.77 -5.98 -17.54
N PHE A 171 -4.78 -6.81 -16.50
CA PHE A 171 -4.55 -8.26 -16.60
C PHE A 171 -5.64 -9.00 -17.42
N TYR A 172 -6.78 -8.35 -17.67
CA TYR A 172 -7.86 -8.86 -18.53
C TYR A 172 -7.68 -8.51 -20.02
N HIS A 173 -6.67 -7.69 -20.35
CA HIS A 173 -6.27 -7.42 -21.72
C HIS A 173 -4.98 -8.17 -22.05
N SER A 174 -4.98 -8.93 -23.16
CA SER A 174 -3.77 -9.58 -23.67
C SER A 174 -2.65 -8.57 -23.95
N LEU A 175 -1.40 -9.04 -23.87
CA LEU A 175 -0.19 -8.24 -24.09
C LEU A 175 -0.17 -7.66 -25.52
N SER A 176 -0.53 -6.38 -25.65
CA SER A 176 -0.57 -5.66 -26.92
C SER A 176 0.83 -5.25 -27.38
N HIS A 177 0.98 -5.01 -28.68
CA HIS A 177 2.26 -4.61 -29.27
C HIS A 177 2.82 -3.31 -28.67
N GLY A 178 1.95 -2.38 -28.26
CA GLY A 178 2.36 -1.16 -27.53
C GLY A 178 2.86 -1.44 -26.11
N GLN A 179 2.37 -2.50 -25.46
CA GLN A 179 2.78 -2.92 -24.13
C GLN A 179 4.16 -3.60 -24.15
N LEU A 180 4.45 -4.38 -25.19
CA LEU A 180 5.78 -4.97 -25.44
C LEU A 180 6.90 -3.93 -25.50
N LYS A 181 6.63 -2.76 -26.10
CA LYS A 181 7.59 -1.64 -26.19
C LYS A 181 7.89 -0.94 -24.85
N ASN A 182 7.12 -1.21 -23.80
CA ASN A 182 7.34 -0.64 -22.46
C ASN A 182 8.10 -1.59 -21.51
N ILE A 183 8.23 -2.87 -21.88
CA ILE A 183 8.89 -3.91 -21.07
C ILE A 183 10.38 -4.04 -21.44
N VAL A 184 10.74 -3.67 -22.68
CA VAL A 184 12.12 -3.71 -23.17
C VAL A 184 12.69 -2.29 -23.17
N LYS A 185 13.75 -2.05 -22.39
CA LYS A 185 14.63 -0.90 -22.65
C LYS A 185 15.29 -1.12 -24.01
N ILE A 186 14.86 -0.37 -25.02
CA ILE A 186 15.58 -0.22 -26.29
C ILE A 186 16.42 1.05 -26.21
#